data_AF-A0A520HBZ3-F1
#
_entry.id   AF-A0A520HBZ3-F1
#
_cell.length_a   1.000
_cell.length_b   1.000
_cell.length_c   1.000
_cell.angle_alpha   90.00
_cell.angle_beta   90.00
_cell.angle_gamma   90.00
#
_symmetry.space_group_name_H-M   'P 1'
#
loop_
_entity.id
_entity.type
_entity.pdbx_description
1 polymer ?
#
loop_
_entity_poly.entity_id
_entity_poly.type
_entity_poly.pdbx_seq_one_letter_code
_entity_poly.pdbx_strand_id
1 'polypeptide(L)' 'RLTEDVTMLQRAIRWGDGDVLFDLFTRTRAIRRSIIAQGQDDARPDFGRSHP' A
#
# COMPACT_ATOMS: atom_id res chain seq x y z
N ARG A 1 11.85 -1.14 -8.43
CA ARG A 1 11.09 -0.39 -7.40
C ARG A 1 10.29 -1.27 -6.44
N LEU A 2 9.36 -2.14 -6.90
CA LEU A 2 8.58 -2.99 -5.97
C LEU A 2 9.46 -3.78 -4.99
N THR A 3 10.49 -4.46 -5.49
CA THR A 3 11.43 -5.24 -4.67
C THR A 3 12.15 -4.40 -3.61
N GLU A 4 12.50 -3.15 -3.94
CA GLU A 4 13.16 -2.22 -3.00
C GLU A 4 12.21 -1.81 -1.88
N ASP A 5 10.97 -1.45 -2.22
CA ASP A 5 9.94 -1.06 -1.24
C ASP A 5 9.63 -2.22 -0.29
N VAL A 6 9.55 -3.46 -0.80
CA VAL A 6 9.35 -4.67 0.01
C VAL A 6 10.56 -4.94 0.91
N THR A 7 11.78 -4.75 0.39
CA THR A 7 13.02 -4.95 1.17
C THR A 7 13.11 -3.92 2.32
N MET A 8 12.73 -2.67 2.06
CA MET A 8 12.65 -1.62 3.08
C MET A 8 11.63 -1.98 4.16
N LEU A 9 10.41 -2.39 3.76
CA LEU A 9 9.36 -2.79 4.69
C LEU A 9 9.79 -3.97 5.58
N GLN A 10 10.41 -5.00 5.00
CA GLN A 10 10.92 -6.15 5.76
C GLN A 10 11.96 -5.75 6.82
N ARG A 11 12.86 -4.81 6.48
CA ARG A 11 13.87 -4.30 7.41
C ARG A 11 13.24 -3.50 8.55
N ALA A 12 12.30 -2.60 8.24
CA ALA A 12 11.59 -1.82 9.24
C ALA A 12 10.85 -2.73 10.25
N ILE A 13 10.19 -3.79 9.78
CA ILE A 13 9.55 -4.79 10.65
C ILE A 13 10.58 -5.49 11.54
N ARG A 14 11.70 -5.96 10.95
CA ARG A 14 12.73 -6.71 11.69
C ARG A 14 13.35 -5.91 12.82
N TRP A 15 13.45 -4.59 12.67
CA TRP A 15 14.07 -3.71 13.65
C TRP A 15 13.08 -2.97 14.54
N GLY A 16 11.77 -3.22 14.38
CA GLY A 16 10.75 -2.55 15.17
C GLY A 16 10.68 -1.05 14.91
N ASP A 17 11.00 -0.60 13.69
CA ASP A 17 11.02 0.81 13.32
C ASP A 17 9.59 1.32 13.10
N GLY A 18 8.92 1.67 14.20
CA GLY A 18 7.50 2.04 14.22
C GLY A 18 7.18 3.30 13.44
N ASP A 19 8.07 4.30 13.45
CA ASP A 19 7.85 5.57 12.77
C ASP A 19 7.89 5.39 11.25
N VAL A 20 8.86 4.63 10.72
CA VAL A 20 8.92 4.30 9.29
C VAL A 20 7.67 3.55 8.82
N LEU A 21 7.20 2.58 9.62
CA LEU A 21 5.99 1.82 9.32
C LEU A 21 4.75 2.73 9.33
N PHE A 22 4.65 3.60 10.35
CA PHE A 22 3.54 4.53 10.48
C PHE A 22 3.47 5.49 9.29
N ASP A 23 4.59 6.10 8.91
CA ASP A 23 4.67 7.05 7.80
C ASP A 23 4.33 6.37 6.47
N LEU A 24 4.91 5.19 6.22
CA LEU A 24 4.65 4.42 5.01
C LEU A 24 3.16 4.09 4.89
N PHE A 25 2.54 3.57 5.94
CA PHE A 25 1.13 3.20 5.90
C PHE A 25 0.19 4.40 5.87
N THR A 26 0.57 5.52 6.48
CA THR A 26 -0.18 6.79 6.37
C THR A 26 -0.21 7.26 4.92
N ARG A 27 0.95 7.25 4.25
CA ARG A 27 1.08 7.61 2.83
C ARG A 27 0.27 6.69 1.92
N THR A 28 0.38 5.37 2.07
CA THR A 28 -0.34 4.42 1.19
C THR A 28 -1.85 4.49 1.37
N ARG A 29 -2.35 4.71 2.60
CA ARG A 29 -3.78 4.95 2.85
C ARG A 29 -4.27 6.25 2.19
N ALA A 30 -3.47 7.31 2.20
CA ALA A 30 -3.83 8.56 1.51
C ALA A 30 -3.97 8.35 0.00
N ILE A 31 -3.05 7.61 -0.62
CA ILE A 31 -3.12 7.25 -2.04
C ILE A 31 -4.41 6.46 -2.31
N ARG A 32 -4.72 5.45 -1.48
CA ARG A 32 -5.95 4.65 -1.63
C ARG A 32 -7.22 5.50 -1.57
N ARG A 33 -7.32 6.44 -0.61
CA ARG A 33 -8.46 7.37 -0.51
C ARG A 33 -8.59 8.24 -1.77
N SER A 34 -7.47 8.69 -2.34
CA SER A 34 -7.47 9.47 -3.59
C SER A 34 -8.02 8.67 -4.77
N ILE A 35 -7.65 7.40 -4.91
CA ILE A 35 -8.17 6.50 -5.96
C ILE A 35 -9.70 6.37 -5.84
N ILE A 36 -10.19 6.12 -4.62
CA ILE A 36 -11.64 6.00 -4.36
C ILE A 36 -12.35 7.33 -4.68
N ALA A 37 -11.81 8.46 -4.23
CA ALA A 37 -12.39 9.78 -4.48
C ALA A 37 -12.49 10.13 -5.96
N GLN A 38 -11.57 9.61 -6.79
CA GLN A 38 -11.58 9.78 -8.25
C GLN A 38 -12.48 8.77 -8.98
N GLY A 39 -13.19 7.90 -8.25
CA GLY A 39 -14.03 6.86 -8.83
C GLY A 39 -13.25 5.79 -9.59
N GLN A 40 -11.95 5.63 -9.32
CA GLN A 40 -11.06 4.67 -9.99
C GLN A 40 -11.00 3.32 -9.27
N ASP A 41 -11.95 3.07 -8.37
CA ASP A 41 -12.04 1.85 -7.59
C ASP A 41 -13.22 0.98 -8.04
N ASP A 42 -13.08 -0.33 -7.88
CA ASP A 42 -14.16 -1.30 -8.07
C ASP A 42 -14.45 -1.99 -6.74
N ALA A 43 -15.72 -2.02 -6.34
CA ALA A 43 -16.16 -2.58 -5.07
C ALA A 43 -16.03 -4.12 -5.00
N ARG A 44 -15.86 -4.80 -6.14
CA ARG A 44 -15.66 -6.25 -6.19
C ARG A 44 -14.28 -6.62 -5.62
N PRO A 45 -14.13 -7.87 -5.12
CA PRO A 45 -12.83 -8.40 -4.73
C PRO A 45 -11.76 -8.27 -5.84
N ASP A 46 -10.50 -8.15 -5.44
CA ASP A 46 -9.34 -7.84 -6.31
C ASP A 46 -9.58 -6.68 -7.28
N PHE A 47 -10.36 -5.68 -6.85
CA PHE A 47 -10.63 -4.47 -7.63
C PHE A 47 -11.20 -4.81 -9.03
N GLY A 48 -12.02 -5.87 -9.11
CA GLY A 48 -12.68 -6.28 -10.34
C GLY A 48 -11.75 -6.87 -11.41
N ARG A 49 -10.49 -7.20 -11.09
CA ARG A 49 -9.56 -7.81 -12.04
C ARG A 49 -9.97 -9.24 -12.37
N SER A 50 -10.00 -9.55 -13.66
CA SER A 50 -10.10 -10.92 -14.17
C SER A 50 -8.69 -11.47 -14.41
N HIS A 51 -8.35 -12.58 -13.76
CA HIS A 51 -7.10 -13.30 -14.02
C HIS A 51 -7.25 -14.16 -15.30
N PRO A 52 -6.24 -14.19 -16.18
CA PRO A 52 -6.17 -15.13 -17.30
C PRO A 52 -5.92 -16.57 -16.84
#